data_AF-A0A225X419-F1
#
_entry.id   AF-A0A225X419-F1
#
_cell.length_a   1.000
_cell.length_b   1.000
_cell.length_c   1.000
_cell.angle_alpha   90.00
_cell.angle_beta   90.00
_cell.angle_gamma   90.00
#
_symmetry.space_group_name_H-M   'P 1'
#
loop_
_entity.id
_entity.type
_entity.pdbx_description
1 polymer ?
#
loop_
_entity_poly.entity_id
_entity_poly.type
_entity_poly.pdbx_seq_one_letter_code
_entity_poly.pdbx_strand_id
1 'polypeptide(L)'
;MNFQSGVQVFIPAALNRPTHTLYSICMLVQPTNQEWTVNRRYSQFLQLRKDIQHKLATRGVSCANCASFNRAISKFRFPGKSLLRTNSVVRHRVSALQDFLKLLAGRVYNDLPKCGICGRVYNDLPKCGICGEEIKDMMRPFLVRGAQPLNGSIISKINKSLSLESYAVVDQPVLPVPEPAPPISPSLATRELFSASKSSSKPIFTHSQISGGTSIFSHSKVMSTRSDDASTQPNESEDPIMDYSDSEDDGYGKKYDDQRCYDEGVPLEEAMKQIVVPKGARLTCEEVVVRLTSMWASYDLDEALSSLPPERLSQQANFSVDEKEYAF
;
A
#
# COMPACT_ATOMS: atom_id res chain seq x y z
N MET A 1 17.64 -12.26 -4.64
CA MET A 1 16.17 -12.45 -4.66
C MET A 1 15.63 -11.59 -5.79
N ASN A 2 15.01 -12.17 -6.82
CA ASN A 2 14.39 -11.38 -7.88
C ASN A 2 13.12 -10.74 -7.32
N PHE A 3 13.15 -9.42 -7.13
CA PHE A 3 11.99 -8.66 -6.71
C PHE A 3 10.98 -8.64 -7.86
N GLN A 4 9.86 -9.37 -7.70
CA GLN A 4 8.73 -9.24 -8.61
C GLN A 4 8.13 -7.85 -8.41
N SER A 5 8.17 -7.02 -9.45
CA SER A 5 7.50 -5.72 -9.45
C SER A 5 5.99 -5.89 -9.24
N GLY A 6 5.38 -4.93 -8.54
CA GLY A 6 3.95 -4.93 -8.28
C GLY A 6 3.57 -4.85 -6.80
N VAL A 7 2.31 -5.12 -6.54
CA VAL A 7 1.73 -5.32 -5.21
C VAL A 7 1.86 -6.80 -4.85
N GLN A 8 2.62 -7.09 -3.81
CA GLN A 8 2.80 -8.43 -3.26
C GLN A 8 2.04 -8.56 -1.94
N VAL A 9 1.44 -9.73 -1.72
CA VAL A 9 0.59 -10.00 -0.56
C VAL A 9 0.94 -11.36 0.05
N PHE A 10 1.05 -11.40 1.38
CA PHE A 10 1.34 -12.62 2.14
C PHE A 10 0.61 -12.63 3.47
N ILE A 11 0.32 -13.82 4.01
CA ILE A 11 -0.30 -13.97 5.33
C ILE A 11 0.68 -14.74 6.21
N PRO A 12 1.61 -14.04 6.90
CA PRO A 12 2.69 -14.69 7.65
C PRO A 12 2.22 -15.34 8.95
N ALA A 13 1.08 -14.93 9.51
CA ALA A 13 0.52 -15.52 10.70
C ALA A 13 -0.98 -15.23 10.87
N ALA A 14 -1.59 -15.96 11.78
CA ALA A 14 -2.91 -15.70 12.31
C ALA A 14 -2.90 -15.77 13.84
N LEU A 15 -3.74 -14.99 14.50
CA LEU A 15 -3.95 -15.00 15.95
C LEU A 15 -5.31 -15.64 16.26
N ASN A 16 -5.29 -16.74 17.02
CA ASN A 16 -6.51 -17.40 17.49
C ASN A 16 -7.02 -16.73 18.78
N ARG A 17 -8.14 -16.02 18.70
CA ARG A 17 -8.87 -15.44 19.86
C ARG A 17 -10.07 -16.29 20.25
N PRO A 18 -10.58 -16.32 21.47
CA PRO A 18 -11.75 -17.13 21.84
C PRO A 18 -12.94 -16.98 20.87
N THR A 19 -13.23 -15.76 20.42
CA THR A 19 -14.40 -15.47 19.56
C THR A 19 -14.12 -15.52 18.05
N HIS A 20 -12.88 -15.33 17.61
CA HIS A 20 -12.53 -15.25 16.19
C HIS A 20 -11.04 -15.50 15.92
N THR A 21 -10.67 -15.62 14.65
CA THR A 21 -9.25 -15.67 14.24
C THR A 21 -8.95 -14.43 13.42
N LEU A 22 -7.89 -13.71 13.79
CA LEU A 22 -7.35 -12.59 13.04
C LEU A 22 -6.23 -13.10 12.13
N TYR A 23 -6.25 -12.73 10.87
CA TYR A 23 -5.20 -13.04 9.90
C TYR A 23 -4.39 -11.77 9.68
N SER A 24 -3.09 -11.83 9.96
CA SER A 24 -2.16 -10.74 9.66
C SER A 24 -1.79 -10.84 8.18
N ILE A 25 -2.14 -9.83 7.40
CA ILE A 25 -1.83 -9.71 5.98
C ILE A 25 -0.67 -8.73 5.89
N CYS A 26 0.44 -9.14 5.31
CA CYS A 26 1.51 -8.22 4.97
C CYS A 26 1.50 -7.90 3.48
N MET A 27 1.79 -6.63 3.20
CA MET A 27 1.76 -6.01 1.89
C MET A 27 3.14 -5.44 1.61
N LEU A 28 3.68 -5.72 0.43
CA LEU A 28 4.88 -5.05 -0.08
C LEU A 28 4.54 -4.47 -1.45
N VAL A 29 4.74 -3.16 -1.62
CA VAL A 29 4.47 -2.48 -2.89
C VAL A 29 5.76 -1.96 -3.50
N GLN A 30 5.98 -2.33 -4.76
CA GLN A 30 7.06 -1.81 -5.59
C GLN A 30 6.49 -0.92 -6.71
N PRO A 31 7.17 0.19 -7.08
CA PRO A 31 8.51 0.60 -6.68
C PRO A 31 8.59 1.44 -5.40
N THR A 32 7.46 1.77 -4.76
CA THR A 32 7.44 2.67 -3.58
C THR A 32 8.16 2.10 -2.35
N ASN A 33 8.47 0.81 -2.38
CA ASN A 33 9.12 0.05 -1.31
C ASN A 33 8.45 0.28 0.05
N GLN A 34 7.11 0.41 0.04
CA GLN A 34 6.32 0.49 1.25
C GLN A 34 5.87 -0.91 1.65
N GLU A 35 6.05 -1.21 2.92
CA GLU A 35 5.69 -2.47 3.54
C GLU A 35 4.86 -2.22 4.79
N TRP A 36 3.77 -2.95 4.95
CA TRP A 36 2.92 -2.82 6.13
C TRP A 36 2.10 -4.08 6.36
N THR A 37 1.57 -4.20 7.58
CA THR A 37 0.63 -5.26 7.95
C THR A 37 -0.75 -4.71 8.25
N VAL A 38 -1.79 -5.48 7.93
CA VAL A 38 -3.18 -5.24 8.34
C VAL A 38 -3.80 -6.52 8.86
N ASN A 39 -4.67 -6.40 9.86
CA ASN A 39 -5.35 -7.55 10.45
C ASN A 39 -6.79 -7.67 9.95
N ARG A 40 -7.20 -8.87 9.53
CA ARG A 40 -8.56 -9.12 9.05
C ARG A 40 -9.11 -10.44 9.58
N ARG A 41 -10.39 -10.47 9.96
CA ARG A 41 -11.13 -11.71 10.29
C ARG A 41 -11.68 -12.38 9.03
N TYR A 42 -11.89 -13.70 9.08
CA TYR A 42 -12.40 -14.50 7.95
C TYR A 42 -13.68 -13.92 7.31
N SER A 43 -14.62 -13.42 8.14
CA SER A 43 -15.88 -12.86 7.63
C SER A 43 -15.68 -11.63 6.74
N GLN A 44 -14.60 -10.86 6.92
CA GLN A 44 -14.29 -9.72 6.06
C GLN A 44 -13.79 -10.16 4.68
N PHE A 45 -12.96 -11.21 4.60
CA PHE A 45 -12.57 -11.77 3.31
C PHE A 45 -13.79 -12.31 2.55
N LEU A 46 -14.70 -12.98 3.27
CA LEU A 46 -15.93 -13.47 2.68
C LEU A 46 -16.82 -12.33 2.18
N GLN A 47 -16.91 -11.23 2.94
CA GLN A 47 -17.64 -10.03 2.54
C GLN A 47 -17.02 -9.39 1.30
N LEU A 48 -15.70 -9.16 1.29
CA LEU A 48 -14.97 -8.62 0.14
C LEU A 48 -15.23 -9.45 -1.12
N ARG A 49 -15.15 -10.79 -1.02
CA ARG A 49 -15.46 -11.68 -2.14
C ARG A 49 -16.87 -11.45 -2.69
N LYS A 50 -17.87 -11.39 -1.81
CA LYS A 50 -19.27 -11.19 -2.20
C LYS A 50 -19.50 -9.83 -2.85
N ASP A 51 -18.93 -8.78 -2.28
CA ASP A 51 -19.07 -7.41 -2.78
C ASP A 51 -18.45 -7.29 -4.18
N ILE A 52 -17.25 -7.85 -4.38
CA ILE A 52 -16.60 -7.91 -5.69
C ILE A 52 -17.44 -8.73 -6.69
N GLN A 53 -17.91 -9.92 -6.32
CA GLN A 53 -18.76 -10.74 -7.21
C GLN A 53 -20.04 -10.01 -7.61
N HIS A 54 -20.69 -9.35 -6.66
CA HIS A 54 -21.89 -8.57 -6.92
C HIS A 54 -21.61 -7.44 -7.91
N LYS A 55 -20.55 -6.66 -7.68
CA LYS A 55 -20.14 -5.55 -8.57
C LYS A 55 -19.78 -6.04 -9.97
N LEU A 56 -19.03 -7.14 -10.10
CA LEU A 56 -18.67 -7.70 -11.40
C LEU A 56 -19.88 -8.30 -12.14
N ALA A 57 -20.86 -8.84 -11.42
CA ALA A 57 -22.08 -9.38 -12.02
C ALA A 57 -22.92 -8.28 -12.69
N THR A 58 -22.99 -7.08 -12.11
CA THR A 58 -23.77 -5.94 -12.64
C THR A 58 -23.35 -5.53 -14.06
N ARG A 59 -22.07 -5.71 -14.45
CA ARG A 59 -21.53 -5.34 -15.77
C ARG A 59 -20.91 -6.51 -16.53
N GLY A 60 -21.11 -7.74 -16.04
CA GLY A 60 -20.48 -8.95 -16.57
C GLY A 60 -20.84 -9.27 -18.03
N VAL A 61 -21.90 -8.68 -18.57
CA VAL A 61 -22.35 -8.90 -19.95
C VAL A 61 -21.64 -7.97 -20.95
N SER A 62 -21.25 -6.76 -20.55
CA SER A 62 -20.71 -5.73 -21.45
C SER A 62 -19.19 -5.58 -21.40
N CYS A 63 -18.51 -6.20 -20.43
CA CYS A 63 -17.06 -6.16 -20.31
C CYS A 63 -16.47 -7.57 -20.18
N ALA A 64 -15.70 -7.99 -21.19
CA ALA A 64 -15.03 -9.29 -21.20
C ALA A 64 -14.08 -9.49 -20.00
N ASN A 65 -13.42 -8.41 -19.53
CA ASN A 65 -12.57 -8.46 -18.34
C ASN A 65 -13.39 -8.65 -17.06
N CYS A 66 -14.53 -7.96 -16.91
CA CYS A 66 -15.45 -8.21 -15.79
C CYS A 66 -15.95 -9.65 -15.78
N ALA A 67 -16.35 -10.19 -16.95
CA ALA A 67 -16.79 -11.58 -17.09
C ALA A 67 -15.68 -12.57 -16.69
N SER A 68 -14.47 -12.36 -17.21
CA SER A 68 -13.29 -13.16 -16.89
C SER A 68 -12.95 -13.11 -15.41
N PHE A 69 -12.97 -11.93 -14.80
CA PHE A 69 -12.66 -11.74 -13.39
C PHE A 69 -13.73 -12.39 -12.51
N ASN A 70 -15.02 -12.19 -12.81
CA ASN A 70 -16.11 -12.82 -12.08
C ASN A 70 -16.02 -14.35 -12.15
N ARG A 71 -15.68 -14.90 -13.33
CA ARG A 71 -15.46 -16.34 -13.51
C ARG A 71 -14.29 -16.84 -12.65
N ALA A 72 -13.20 -16.09 -12.60
CA ALA A 72 -12.03 -16.44 -11.77
C ALA A 72 -12.40 -16.49 -10.28
N ILE A 73 -13.11 -15.47 -9.77
CA ILE A 73 -13.54 -15.42 -8.35
C ILE A 73 -14.58 -16.49 -8.02
N SER A 74 -15.50 -16.77 -8.95
CA SER A 74 -16.55 -17.77 -8.77
C SER A 74 -15.98 -19.19 -8.75
N LYS A 75 -14.96 -19.47 -9.57
CA LYS A 75 -14.26 -20.76 -9.59
C LYS A 75 -13.22 -20.92 -8.48
N PHE A 76 -12.80 -19.82 -7.84
CA PHE A 76 -11.84 -19.86 -6.76
C PHE A 76 -12.37 -20.73 -5.61
N ARG A 77 -11.55 -21.68 -5.15
CA ARG A 77 -11.86 -22.57 -4.01
C ARG A 77 -11.68 -21.81 -2.69
N PHE A 78 -12.63 -20.94 -2.40
CA PHE A 78 -12.61 -20.17 -1.17
C PHE A 78 -12.84 -21.08 0.04
N PRO A 79 -12.07 -20.95 1.13
CA PRO A 79 -12.19 -21.84 2.27
C PRO A 79 -13.56 -21.66 2.93
N GLY A 80 -14.21 -22.77 3.28
CA GLY A 80 -15.56 -22.74 3.85
C GLY A 80 -15.61 -22.21 5.29
N LYS A 81 -16.83 -21.87 5.73
CA LYS A 81 -17.12 -21.79 7.16
C LYS A 81 -16.93 -23.19 7.74
N SER A 82 -16.18 -23.27 8.83
CA SER A 82 -15.93 -24.50 9.56
C SER A 82 -16.63 -24.35 10.90
N LEU A 83 -17.31 -25.41 11.34
CA LEU A 83 -17.92 -25.48 12.67
C LEU A 83 -16.85 -25.69 13.75
N LEU A 84 -15.71 -26.27 13.38
CA LEU A 84 -14.58 -26.51 14.26
C LEU A 84 -13.42 -25.59 13.91
N ARG A 85 -12.72 -25.10 14.93
CA ARG A 85 -11.59 -24.19 14.78
C ARG A 85 -10.31 -24.84 15.28
N THR A 86 -9.68 -25.59 14.40
CA THR A 86 -8.37 -26.21 14.66
C THR A 86 -7.25 -25.42 13.99
N ASN A 87 -6.02 -25.57 14.51
CA ASN A 87 -4.83 -25.01 13.87
C ASN A 87 -4.65 -25.49 12.42
N SER A 88 -5.07 -26.73 12.11
CA SER A 88 -5.10 -27.25 10.74
C SER A 88 -6.04 -26.45 9.83
N VAL A 89 -7.27 -26.19 10.30
CA VAL A 89 -8.25 -25.35 9.57
C VAL A 89 -7.72 -23.93 9.37
N VAL A 90 -7.10 -23.34 10.40
CA VAL A 90 -6.52 -22.00 10.32
C VAL A 90 -5.38 -21.94 9.31
N ARG A 91 -4.46 -22.91 9.31
CA ARG A 91 -3.36 -22.99 8.32
C ARG A 91 -3.88 -23.18 6.90
N HIS A 92 -4.87 -24.05 6.71
CA HIS A 92 -5.51 -24.21 5.40
C HIS A 92 -6.13 -22.90 4.92
N ARG A 93 -6.81 -22.17 5.82
CA ARG A 93 -7.35 -20.84 5.52
C ARG A 93 -6.26 -19.82 5.21
N VAL A 94 -5.15 -19.79 5.95
CA VAL A 94 -4.01 -18.91 5.66
C VAL A 94 -3.56 -19.07 4.21
N SER A 95 -3.32 -20.31 3.76
CA SER A 95 -2.93 -20.59 2.38
C SER A 95 -4.01 -20.14 1.37
N ALA A 96 -5.27 -20.55 1.58
CA ALA A 96 -6.33 -20.26 0.63
C ALA A 96 -6.71 -18.77 0.59
N LEU A 97 -6.69 -18.06 1.71
CA LEU A 97 -6.94 -16.62 1.76
C LEU A 97 -5.77 -15.82 1.14
N GLN A 98 -4.54 -16.27 1.32
CA GLN A 98 -3.39 -15.67 0.65
C GLN A 98 -3.51 -15.82 -0.88
N ASP A 99 -3.85 -17.01 -1.37
CA ASP A 99 -4.04 -17.25 -2.81
C ASP A 99 -5.20 -16.42 -3.38
N PHE A 100 -6.25 -16.22 -2.59
CA PHE A 100 -7.35 -15.32 -2.95
C PHE A 100 -6.85 -13.87 -3.11
N LEU A 101 -6.10 -13.35 -2.14
CA LEU A 101 -5.53 -11.99 -2.23
C LEU A 101 -4.57 -11.85 -3.40
N LYS A 102 -3.73 -12.86 -3.67
CA LYS A 102 -2.82 -12.86 -4.82
C LYS A 102 -3.59 -12.77 -6.14
N LEU A 103 -4.69 -13.51 -6.27
CA LEU A 103 -5.57 -13.42 -7.44
C LEU A 103 -6.13 -11.99 -7.60
N LEU A 104 -6.61 -11.39 -6.52
CA LEU A 104 -7.16 -10.03 -6.57
C LEU A 104 -6.08 -8.99 -6.91
N ALA A 105 -4.94 -9.03 -6.22
CA ALA A 105 -3.82 -8.11 -6.46
C ALA A 105 -3.27 -8.23 -7.88
N GLY A 106 -3.18 -9.47 -8.38
CA GLY A 106 -2.87 -9.78 -9.78
C GLY A 106 -3.78 -9.02 -10.74
N ARG A 107 -5.10 -9.18 -10.60
CA ARG A 107 -6.06 -8.59 -11.54
C ARG A 107 -6.22 -7.08 -11.43
N VAL A 108 -6.02 -6.51 -10.24
CA VAL A 108 -6.33 -5.10 -9.98
C VAL A 108 -5.10 -4.20 -10.13
N TYR A 109 -3.98 -4.61 -9.51
CA TYR A 109 -2.78 -3.77 -9.42
C TYR A 109 -1.70 -4.17 -10.43
N ASN A 110 -1.51 -5.48 -10.64
CA ASN A 110 -0.37 -6.01 -11.38
C ASN A 110 -0.68 -6.33 -12.84
N ASP A 111 -1.96 -6.49 -13.21
CA ASP A 111 -2.39 -6.68 -14.59
C ASP A 111 -2.31 -5.36 -15.34
N LEU A 112 -1.46 -5.35 -16.38
CA LEU A 112 -1.47 -4.33 -17.42
C LEU A 112 -2.37 -4.75 -18.57
N PRO A 113 -3.09 -3.80 -19.20
CA PRO A 113 -3.74 -4.06 -20.47
C PRO A 113 -2.69 -4.53 -21.50
N LYS A 114 -2.83 -5.77 -21.98
CA LYS A 114 -2.02 -6.30 -23.08
C LYS A 114 -2.85 -6.39 -24.35
N CYS A 115 -2.24 -6.08 -25.48
CA CYS A 115 -2.81 -6.33 -26.79
C CYS A 115 -2.97 -7.84 -27.01
N GLY A 116 -4.20 -8.32 -27.25
CA GLY A 116 -4.42 -9.72 -27.62
C GLY A 116 -3.82 -10.14 -28.96
N ILE A 117 -3.40 -9.17 -29.80
CA ILE A 117 -2.86 -9.41 -31.14
C ILE A 117 -1.33 -9.33 -31.16
N CYS A 118 -0.73 -8.30 -30.56
CA CYS A 118 0.72 -8.09 -30.59
C CYS A 118 1.43 -8.30 -29.26
N GLY A 119 0.70 -8.66 -28.19
CA GLY A 119 1.27 -8.87 -26.85
C GLY A 119 1.81 -7.62 -26.16
N ARG A 120 1.83 -6.45 -26.84
CA ARG A 120 2.31 -5.19 -26.27
C ARG A 120 1.45 -4.74 -25.10
N VAL A 121 2.14 -4.28 -24.07
CA VAL A 121 1.57 -3.60 -22.91
C VAL A 121 1.17 -2.19 -23.30
N TYR A 122 -0.06 -1.79 -22.99
CA TYR A 122 -0.53 -0.41 -23.15
C TYR A 122 -0.78 0.18 -21.77
N ASN A 123 -0.01 1.20 -21.42
CA ASN A 123 -0.22 1.96 -20.18
C ASN A 123 -1.44 2.90 -20.27
N ASP A 124 -1.85 3.27 -21.48
CA ASP A 124 -2.89 4.29 -21.72
C ASP A 124 -4.28 3.70 -22.03
N LEU A 125 -4.46 2.38 -21.91
CA LEU A 125 -5.79 1.79 -22.11
C LEU A 125 -6.62 2.00 -20.84
N PRO A 126 -7.73 2.75 -20.90
CA PRO A 126 -8.55 3.01 -19.72
C PRO A 126 -9.04 1.69 -19.14
N LYS A 127 -8.66 1.41 -17.89
CA LYS A 127 -9.22 0.28 -17.16
C LYS A 127 -10.73 0.49 -17.07
N CYS A 128 -11.49 -0.59 -17.24
CA CYS A 128 -12.93 -0.54 -17.05
C CYS A 128 -13.22 -0.01 -15.64
N GLY A 129 -14.05 1.04 -15.53
CA GLY A 129 -14.35 1.68 -14.24
C GLY A 129 -14.83 0.71 -13.16
N ILE A 130 -15.42 -0.44 -13.52
CA ILE A 130 -15.77 -1.47 -12.53
C ILE A 130 -14.58 -2.34 -12.18
N CYS A 131 -14.10 -3.20 -13.10
CA CYS A 131 -13.06 -4.18 -12.78
C CYS A 131 -11.67 -3.60 -12.52
N GLY A 132 -11.47 -2.30 -12.81
CA GLY A 132 -10.33 -1.50 -12.40
C GLY A 132 -10.66 -0.71 -11.14
N GLU A 133 -11.22 0.49 -11.31
CA GLU A 133 -11.34 1.48 -10.23
C GLU A 133 -12.30 1.08 -9.10
N GLU A 134 -13.54 0.66 -9.38
CA GLU A 134 -14.47 0.31 -8.28
C GLU A 134 -13.98 -0.90 -7.47
N ILE A 135 -13.38 -1.92 -8.11
CA ILE A 135 -12.78 -3.04 -7.36
C ILE A 135 -11.57 -2.56 -6.56
N LYS A 136 -10.72 -1.71 -7.14
CA LYS A 136 -9.57 -1.10 -6.45
C LYS A 136 -10.02 -0.30 -5.23
N ASP A 137 -11.11 0.44 -5.34
CA ASP A 137 -11.70 1.22 -4.24
C ASP A 137 -12.30 0.32 -3.15
N MET A 138 -12.82 -0.86 -3.49
CA MET A 138 -13.22 -1.84 -2.46
C MET A 138 -12.03 -2.52 -1.79
N MET A 139 -10.95 -2.77 -2.54
CA MET A 139 -9.75 -3.43 -2.01
C MET A 139 -8.90 -2.51 -1.14
N ARG A 140 -8.78 -1.22 -1.49
CA ARG A 140 -7.88 -0.28 -0.82
C ARG A 140 -8.17 -0.17 0.69
N PRO A 141 -9.40 0.08 1.17
CA PRO A 141 -9.69 0.08 2.59
C PRO A 141 -9.42 -1.27 3.26
N PHE A 142 -9.71 -2.38 2.55
CA PHE A 142 -9.43 -3.71 3.07
C PHE A 142 -7.91 -3.95 3.25
N LEU A 143 -7.05 -3.32 2.47
CA LEU A 143 -5.60 -3.50 2.52
C LEU A 143 -4.85 -2.43 3.31
N VAL A 144 -5.44 -1.25 3.52
CA VAL A 144 -4.76 -0.08 4.13
C VAL A 144 -5.28 0.26 5.52
N ARG A 145 -6.57 0.04 5.80
CA ARG A 145 -7.12 0.48 7.10
C ARG A 145 -6.55 -0.33 8.26
N GLY A 146 -6.08 0.36 9.30
CA GLY A 146 -5.35 -0.26 10.39
C GLY A 146 -3.95 -0.73 9.98
N ALA A 147 -3.36 -0.14 8.94
CA ALA A 147 -2.01 -0.46 8.50
C ALA A 147 -0.99 -0.13 9.58
N GLN A 148 -0.14 -1.11 9.86
CA GLN A 148 1.03 -0.99 10.70
C GLN A 148 2.26 -1.01 9.81
N PRO A 149 2.94 0.14 9.64
CA PRO A 149 4.13 0.23 8.80
C PRO A 149 5.25 -0.70 9.29
N LEU A 150 5.97 -1.31 8.36
CA LEU A 150 7.18 -2.09 8.64
C LEU A 150 8.40 -1.42 7.99
N ASN A 151 9.59 -1.72 8.52
CA ASN A 151 10.87 -1.40 7.86
C ASN A 151 11.05 0.07 7.44
N GLY A 152 10.59 1.01 8.27
CA GLY A 152 10.70 2.45 7.99
C GLY A 152 9.65 2.99 7.00
N SER A 153 8.63 2.21 6.68
CA SER A 153 7.48 2.66 5.90
C SER A 153 6.70 3.74 6.65
N ILE A 154 6.02 4.62 5.90
CA ILE A 154 5.33 5.79 6.47
C ILE A 154 3.85 5.73 6.11
N ILE A 155 2.96 5.90 7.09
CA ILE A 155 1.50 5.81 6.90
C ILE A 155 1.01 6.70 5.75
N SER A 156 1.48 7.95 5.67
CA SER A 156 1.09 8.88 4.60
C SER A 156 1.52 8.40 3.20
N LYS A 157 2.63 7.66 3.10
CA LYS A 157 3.09 7.03 1.85
C LYS A 157 2.34 5.73 1.56
N ILE A 158 1.97 4.96 2.58
CA ILE A 158 1.19 3.72 2.43
C ILE A 158 -0.18 4.03 1.80
N ASN A 159 -0.88 5.06 2.29
CA ASN A 159 -2.17 5.47 1.74
C ASN A 159 -2.09 5.79 0.24
N LYS A 160 -0.99 6.42 -0.20
CA LYS A 160 -0.72 6.73 -1.60
C LYS A 160 -0.18 5.53 -2.40
N SER A 161 0.37 4.52 -1.72
CA SER A 161 1.05 3.38 -2.34
C SER A 161 0.11 2.37 -2.98
N LEU A 162 -1.21 2.49 -2.87
CA LEU A 162 -2.17 1.71 -3.67
C LEU A 162 -3.04 2.60 -4.60
N SER A 163 -2.59 3.83 -4.85
CA SER A 163 -3.30 4.79 -5.68
C SER A 163 -2.84 4.81 -7.14
N LEU A 164 -1.65 4.29 -7.50
CA LEU A 164 -1.19 4.25 -8.89
C LEU A 164 -2.13 3.40 -9.76
N GLU A 165 -2.28 3.79 -11.02
CA GLU A 165 -3.12 3.08 -12.00
C GLU A 165 -2.61 1.65 -12.28
N SER A 166 -1.28 1.44 -12.23
CA SER A 166 -0.65 0.12 -12.24
C SER A 166 0.73 0.15 -11.60
N TYR A 167 1.18 -1.01 -11.11
CA TYR A 167 2.49 -1.23 -10.46
C TYR A 167 3.40 -2.18 -11.24
N ALA A 168 2.99 -2.59 -12.43
CA ALA A 168 3.80 -3.45 -13.27
C ALA A 168 4.90 -2.61 -13.96
N VAL A 169 6.14 -3.08 -13.85
CA VAL A 169 7.29 -2.48 -14.54
C VAL A 169 7.26 -2.92 -15.99
N VAL A 170 7.27 -1.95 -16.90
CA VAL A 170 7.51 -2.20 -18.32
C VAL A 170 9.02 -2.36 -18.49
N ASP A 171 9.49 -3.56 -18.86
CA ASP A 171 10.82 -3.70 -19.44
C ASP A 171 10.83 -2.85 -20.71
N GLN A 172 11.45 -1.67 -20.66
CA GLN A 172 11.67 -0.90 -21.88
C GLN A 172 12.56 -1.75 -22.78
N PRO A 173 12.18 -2.01 -24.05
CA PRO A 173 13.13 -2.52 -25.01
C PRO A 173 14.25 -1.48 -25.13
N VAL A 174 15.47 -1.87 -24.78
CA VAL A 174 16.67 -1.06 -24.98
C VAL A 174 16.70 -0.68 -26.45
N LEU A 175 16.39 0.58 -26.77
CA LEU A 175 16.61 1.10 -28.10
C LEU A 175 18.13 1.04 -28.34
N PRO A 176 18.59 0.49 -29.47
CA PRO A 176 20.01 0.53 -29.81
C PRO A 176 20.44 1.99 -29.81
N VAL A 177 21.43 2.32 -28.99
CA VAL A 177 22.08 3.62 -29.01
C VAL A 177 22.58 3.84 -30.43
N PRO A 178 22.18 4.94 -31.13
CA PRO A 178 22.77 5.28 -32.41
C PRO A 178 24.27 5.48 -32.20
N GLU A 179 25.05 4.65 -32.88
CA GLU A 179 26.51 4.74 -32.90
C GLU A 179 26.93 6.18 -33.25
N PRO A 180 27.78 6.84 -32.45
CA PRO A 180 28.16 8.21 -32.72
C PRO A 180 28.90 8.28 -34.05
N ALA A 181 28.38 9.12 -34.95
CA ALA A 181 28.97 9.38 -36.26
C ALA A 181 30.45 9.82 -36.11
N PRO A 182 31.34 9.42 -37.04
CA PRO A 182 32.75 9.72 -36.95
C PRO A 182 33.01 11.25 -36.98
N PRO A 183 34.05 11.72 -36.27
CA PRO A 183 34.32 13.14 -36.15
C PRO A 183 34.73 13.76 -37.49
N ILE A 184 33.96 14.75 -37.93
CA ILE A 184 34.28 15.59 -39.08
C ILE A 184 35.47 16.49 -38.68
N SER A 185 36.58 16.32 -39.39
CA SER A 185 37.76 17.20 -39.27
C SER A 185 37.54 18.52 -40.03
N PRO A 186 38.07 19.66 -39.55
CA PRO A 186 37.72 20.97 -40.09
C PRO A 186 38.67 21.49 -41.19
N SER A 187 38.10 22.40 -41.98
CA SER A 187 38.69 23.53 -42.73
C SER A 187 39.03 23.34 -44.22
N LEU A 188 38.43 24.19 -45.08
CA LEU A 188 39.12 25.30 -45.77
C LEU A 188 38.17 26.10 -46.70
N ALA A 189 38.48 27.41 -46.86
CA ALA A 189 37.93 28.44 -47.76
C ALA A 189 36.63 29.15 -47.30
N THR A 190 36.65 30.37 -46.71
CA THR A 190 37.06 31.72 -47.18
C THR A 190 36.00 32.46 -48.01
N ARG A 191 35.32 33.44 -47.38
CA ARG A 191 34.99 34.83 -47.84
C ARG A 191 33.81 35.38 -47.03
N GLU A 192 34.05 36.29 -46.10
CA GLU A 192 33.97 37.76 -46.27
C GLU A 192 32.54 38.28 -46.51
N LEU A 193 31.98 39.02 -45.56
CA LEU A 193 31.79 40.48 -45.68
C LEU A 193 31.21 41.11 -44.40
N PHE A 194 31.67 42.32 -44.17
CA PHE A 194 31.59 43.16 -42.97
C PHE A 194 30.23 43.83 -42.72
N SER A 195 29.91 44.08 -41.45
CA SER A 195 29.69 45.44 -40.85
C SER A 195 28.96 45.28 -39.50
N ALA A 196 29.61 45.58 -38.36
CA ALA A 196 29.69 46.89 -37.69
C ALA A 196 28.30 47.36 -37.19
N SER A 197 28.03 47.70 -35.93
CA SER A 197 28.80 48.38 -34.87
C SER A 197 28.09 48.18 -33.51
N LYS A 198 28.81 48.03 -32.38
CA LYS A 198 28.98 48.99 -31.25
C LYS A 198 27.66 49.43 -30.57
N SER A 199 27.48 49.59 -29.27
CA SER A 199 28.31 49.84 -28.07
C SER A 199 27.30 49.91 -26.91
N SER A 200 27.54 49.51 -25.66
CA SER A 200 28.13 50.40 -24.63
C SER A 200 27.98 49.71 -23.25
N SER A 201 29.09 49.33 -22.57
CA SER A 201 29.69 50.00 -21.39
C SER A 201 28.77 50.13 -20.16
N LYS A 202 28.91 49.33 -19.08
CA LYS A 202 29.88 49.40 -17.94
C LYS A 202 29.30 50.17 -16.69
N PRO A 203 29.86 50.10 -15.45
CA PRO A 203 29.51 49.07 -14.44
C PRO A 203 29.54 49.56 -12.95
N ILE A 204 29.61 48.62 -11.97
CA ILE A 204 30.18 48.68 -10.58
C ILE A 204 29.55 49.64 -9.52
N PHE A 205 29.08 49.12 -8.37
CA PHE A 205 29.71 49.28 -7.03
C PHE A 205 28.98 48.54 -5.89
N THR A 206 29.79 48.10 -4.93
CA THR A 206 29.57 47.42 -3.65
C THR A 206 28.93 48.31 -2.58
N HIS A 207 28.22 47.76 -1.58
CA HIS A 207 28.62 47.77 -0.14
C HIS A 207 27.59 47.08 0.79
N SER A 208 28.15 46.61 1.89
CA SER A 208 27.77 45.74 3.00
C SER A 208 26.85 46.32 4.10
N GLN A 209 26.45 45.39 5.02
CA GLN A 209 26.14 45.55 6.47
C GLN A 209 24.67 45.80 6.90
N ILE A 210 24.14 45.44 8.08
CA ILE A 210 24.36 44.50 9.22
C ILE A 210 23.12 44.69 10.15
N SER A 211 22.73 43.65 10.93
CA SER A 211 21.93 43.67 12.20
C SER A 211 20.48 44.18 12.13
N GLY A 212 19.52 43.73 12.96
CA GLY A 212 19.45 42.87 14.15
C GLY A 212 17.98 42.97 14.61
N GLY A 213 17.31 41.90 15.03
CA GLY A 213 17.26 41.46 16.43
C GLY A 213 15.90 41.77 17.08
N THR A 214 15.40 40.81 17.86
CA THR A 214 14.22 40.82 18.79
C THR A 214 12.84 40.84 18.12
N SER A 215 11.99 39.80 18.19
CA SER A 215 11.43 39.01 19.31
C SER A 215 10.34 39.74 20.10
N ILE A 216 9.29 38.98 20.46
CA ILE A 216 8.40 39.07 21.64
C ILE A 216 6.89 39.27 21.31
N PHE A 217 6.20 38.12 21.37
CA PHE A 217 4.95 37.82 22.10
C PHE A 217 3.60 38.52 21.85
N SER A 218 2.59 37.63 21.99
CA SER A 218 1.28 37.82 22.62
C SER A 218 0.12 38.31 21.74
N HIS A 219 -0.81 37.41 21.40
CA HIS A 219 -2.01 37.05 22.19
C HIS A 219 -3.07 38.16 22.23
N SER A 220 -4.16 37.96 21.46
CA SER A 220 -5.56 38.07 21.91
C SER A 220 -6.49 38.00 20.68
N LYS A 221 -7.39 37.02 20.59
CA LYS A 221 -8.77 37.03 21.12
C LYS A 221 -9.68 37.95 20.27
N VAL A 222 -10.38 37.40 19.27
CA VAL A 222 -11.78 36.89 19.32
C VAL A 222 -12.83 37.98 19.04
N MET A 223 -13.65 37.65 18.02
CA MET A 223 -15.05 38.01 17.75
C MET A 223 -15.43 39.30 17.03
N SER A 224 -16.18 39.04 15.94
CA SER A 224 -17.40 39.72 15.49
C SER A 224 -17.21 40.95 14.59
N THR A 225 -17.61 40.84 13.32
CA THR A 225 -18.94 41.31 12.86
C THR A 225 -19.19 40.91 11.40
N ARG A 226 -20.44 40.51 11.14
CA ARG A 226 -21.16 40.48 9.85
C ARG A 226 -20.92 41.73 8.98
N SER A 227 -20.87 41.56 7.67
CA SER A 227 -21.84 42.08 6.66
C SER A 227 -21.18 42.25 5.28
N ASP A 228 -21.72 41.54 4.30
CA ASP A 228 -21.87 41.79 2.86
C ASP A 228 -21.32 43.12 2.28
N ASP A 229 -20.54 43.06 1.19
CA ASP A 229 -20.96 43.59 -0.12
C ASP A 229 -20.00 43.20 -1.27
N ALA A 230 -20.54 43.15 -2.48
CA ALA A 230 -19.92 42.65 -3.71
C ALA A 230 -19.18 43.73 -4.52
N SER A 231 -18.12 43.33 -5.24
CA SER A 231 -17.89 43.55 -6.69
C SER A 231 -16.41 43.75 -7.07
N THR A 232 -16.09 43.29 -8.28
CA THR A 232 -14.92 43.55 -9.16
C THR A 232 -13.61 42.76 -8.98
N GLN A 233 -13.44 41.79 -9.89
CA GLN A 233 -12.18 41.19 -10.39
C GLN A 233 -11.43 42.18 -11.32
N PRO A 234 -10.09 42.06 -11.57
CA PRO A 234 -9.51 40.97 -12.37
C PRO A 234 -8.14 40.40 -11.94
N ASN A 235 -7.95 39.13 -12.33
CA ASN A 235 -6.71 38.38 -12.60
C ASN A 235 -5.47 38.69 -11.76
N GLU A 236 -4.91 37.68 -11.08
CA GLU A 236 -3.65 37.05 -11.47
C GLU A 236 -3.68 35.55 -11.09
N SER A 237 -3.02 34.76 -11.91
CA SER A 237 -2.96 33.31 -11.96
C SER A 237 -2.27 32.68 -10.74
N GLU A 238 -3.01 31.89 -9.98
CA GLU A 238 -2.45 30.79 -9.20
C GLU A 238 -3.29 29.55 -9.51
N ASP A 239 -2.65 28.56 -10.14
CA ASP A 239 -3.22 27.23 -10.34
C ASP A 239 -3.73 26.73 -8.99
N PRO A 240 -5.01 26.32 -8.87
CA PRO A 240 -5.46 25.68 -7.65
C PRO A 240 -4.69 24.36 -7.55
N ILE A 241 -3.77 24.29 -6.58
CA ILE A 241 -3.34 23.02 -6.02
C ILE A 241 -4.65 22.34 -5.61
N MET A 242 -5.07 21.38 -6.43
CA MET A 242 -6.25 20.57 -6.18
C MET A 242 -5.91 19.74 -4.94
N ASP A 243 -6.18 20.33 -3.78
CA ASP A 243 -6.12 19.67 -2.50
C ASP A 243 -7.19 18.59 -2.62
N TYR A 244 -6.74 17.35 -2.79
CA TYR A 244 -7.59 16.18 -2.74
C TYR A 244 -8.10 16.13 -1.31
N SER A 245 -9.15 16.91 -1.03
CA SER A 245 -9.97 16.78 0.14
C SER A 245 -10.31 15.32 0.23
N ASP A 246 -9.81 14.68 1.29
CA ASP A 246 -10.20 13.34 1.70
C ASP A 246 -11.73 13.31 1.60
N SER A 247 -12.20 12.66 0.53
CA SER A 247 -13.62 12.46 0.28
C SER A 247 -14.12 11.57 1.40
N GLU A 248 -14.52 12.19 2.50
CA GLU A 248 -15.20 11.53 3.59
C GLU A 248 -16.44 10.84 3.02
N ASP A 249 -16.59 9.56 3.38
CA ASP A 249 -17.76 8.71 3.15
C ASP A 249 -17.69 7.70 1.98
N ASP A 250 -16.61 6.91 1.92
CA ASP A 250 -16.79 5.53 1.47
C ASP A 250 -17.44 4.72 2.62
N GLY A 251 -18.70 4.28 2.45
CA GLY A 251 -19.42 3.52 3.50
C GLY A 251 -18.72 2.22 3.98
N TYR A 252 -17.58 1.87 3.38
CA TYR A 252 -16.67 0.81 3.81
C TYR A 252 -15.66 1.30 4.87
N GLY A 253 -15.20 2.55 4.77
CA GLY A 253 -14.26 3.24 5.67
C GLY A 253 -14.81 3.58 7.06
N LYS A 254 -16.10 3.36 7.34
CA LYS A 254 -16.66 3.43 8.72
C LYS A 254 -16.77 2.06 9.43
N LYS A 255 -16.68 0.93 8.71
CA LYS A 255 -17.08 -0.38 9.25
C LYS A 255 -15.99 -1.19 9.95
N TYR A 256 -14.71 -0.87 9.80
CA TYR A 256 -13.62 -1.76 10.19
C TYR A 256 -12.40 -1.01 10.74
N ASP A 257 -12.36 -0.76 12.05
CA ASP A 257 -11.27 -0.06 12.74
C ASP A 257 -9.89 -0.75 12.63
N ASP A 258 -8.84 -0.24 13.30
CA ASP A 258 -7.56 -0.93 13.44
C ASP A 258 -7.76 -2.27 14.17
N GLN A 259 -8.04 -3.35 13.41
CA GLN A 259 -8.53 -4.63 13.97
C GLN A 259 -7.47 -5.45 14.70
N ARG A 260 -6.61 -4.79 15.48
CA ARG A 260 -5.90 -5.42 16.58
C ARG A 260 -6.89 -5.98 17.59
N CYS A 261 -6.43 -6.99 18.31
CA CYS A 261 -7.11 -7.49 19.48
C CYS A 261 -6.96 -6.50 20.63
N TYR A 262 -8.07 -6.18 21.29
CA TYR A 262 -8.15 -5.28 22.45
C TYR A 262 -8.53 -6.03 23.74
N ASP A 263 -8.55 -7.36 23.68
CA ASP A 263 -8.83 -8.19 24.85
C ASP A 263 -7.69 -8.01 25.88
N GLU A 264 -8.01 -8.24 27.16
CA GLU A 264 -7.00 -8.20 28.23
C GLU A 264 -5.83 -9.14 27.91
N GLY A 265 -4.61 -8.63 28.08
CA GLY A 265 -3.39 -9.39 27.85
C GLY A 265 -3.31 -10.59 28.79
N VAL A 266 -2.99 -11.76 28.25
CA VAL A 266 -2.58 -12.93 29.03
C VAL A 266 -1.05 -12.91 29.24
N PRO A 267 -0.45 -13.78 30.05
CA PRO A 267 1.02 -13.87 30.10
C PRO A 267 1.63 -14.07 28.70
N LEU A 268 2.75 -13.41 28.41
CA LEU A 268 3.35 -13.34 27.07
C LEU A 268 3.55 -14.75 26.47
N GLU A 269 4.02 -15.70 27.28
CA GLU A 269 4.27 -17.08 26.85
C GLU A 269 2.98 -17.79 26.39
N GLU A 270 1.84 -17.49 27.02
CA GLU A 270 0.54 -18.05 26.65
C GLU A 270 -0.02 -17.36 25.40
N ALA A 271 0.22 -16.06 25.26
CA ALA A 271 -0.15 -15.30 24.07
C ALA A 271 0.60 -15.77 22.82
N MET A 272 1.90 -16.04 22.96
CA MET A 272 2.73 -16.55 21.86
C MET A 272 2.23 -17.90 21.32
N LYS A 273 1.63 -18.76 22.15
CA LYS A 273 1.05 -20.04 21.71
C LYS A 273 -0.20 -19.87 20.83
N GLN A 274 -0.87 -18.72 20.92
CA GLN A 274 -2.07 -18.43 20.11
C GLN A 274 -1.73 -18.00 18.67
N ILE A 275 -0.45 -17.78 18.39
CA ILE A 275 0.06 -17.43 17.07
C ILE A 275 0.18 -18.68 16.21
N VAL A 276 -0.61 -18.73 15.15
CA VAL A 276 -0.60 -19.80 14.15
C VAL A 276 0.19 -19.34 12.94
N VAL A 277 1.23 -20.10 12.59
CA VAL A 277 2.12 -19.82 11.46
C VAL A 277 1.96 -20.88 10.35
N PRO A 278 2.30 -20.54 9.08
CA PRO A 278 2.30 -21.49 7.98
C PRO A 278 3.13 -22.75 8.29
N LYS A 279 2.69 -23.90 7.74
CA LYS A 279 3.39 -25.18 7.95
C LYS A 279 4.82 -25.08 7.39
N GLY A 280 5.81 -25.45 8.21
CA GLY A 280 7.22 -25.44 7.84
C GLY A 280 7.94 -24.11 8.06
N ALA A 281 7.24 -23.06 8.51
CA ALA A 281 7.89 -21.82 8.92
C ALA A 281 8.78 -22.07 10.15
N ARG A 282 10.06 -21.68 10.06
CA ARG A 282 10.98 -21.65 11.18
C ARG A 282 11.12 -20.21 11.62
N LEU A 283 10.58 -19.89 12.77
CA LEU A 283 10.59 -18.54 13.32
C LEU A 283 11.32 -18.55 14.64
N THR A 284 12.01 -17.46 14.92
CA THR A 284 12.62 -17.17 16.21
C THR A 284 11.56 -16.65 17.19
N CYS A 285 11.86 -16.64 18.50
CA CYS A 285 10.94 -16.07 19.49
C CYS A 285 10.68 -14.59 19.23
N GLU A 286 11.72 -13.83 18.88
CA GLU A 286 11.63 -12.42 18.50
C GLU A 286 10.60 -12.21 17.38
N GLU A 287 10.72 -12.97 16.29
CA GLU A 287 9.79 -12.86 15.16
C GLU A 287 8.35 -13.26 15.52
N VAL A 288 8.15 -14.11 16.54
CA VAL A 288 6.81 -14.42 17.05
C VAL A 288 6.27 -13.26 17.89
N VAL A 289 7.09 -12.62 18.72
CA VAL A 289 6.70 -11.42 19.49
C VAL A 289 6.32 -10.28 18.55
N VAL A 290 7.13 -10.00 17.53
CA VAL A 290 6.85 -8.97 16.50
C VAL A 290 5.48 -9.21 15.84
N ARG A 291 5.14 -10.46 15.54
CA ARG A 291 3.84 -10.80 14.98
C ARG A 291 2.71 -10.65 15.99
N LEU A 292 2.93 -11.06 17.23
CA LEU A 292 1.95 -10.93 18.31
C LEU A 292 1.57 -9.46 18.54
N THR A 293 2.55 -8.57 18.68
CA THR A 293 2.35 -7.14 18.95
C THR A 293 1.71 -6.43 17.76
N SER A 294 1.94 -6.91 16.52
CA SER A 294 1.19 -6.45 15.35
C SER A 294 -0.31 -6.79 15.44
N MET A 295 -0.68 -7.92 16.06
CA MET A 295 -2.06 -8.40 16.11
C MET A 295 -2.81 -8.04 17.39
N TRP A 296 -2.12 -7.65 18.47
CA TRP A 296 -2.72 -7.48 19.78
C TRP A 296 -2.19 -6.21 20.46
N ALA A 297 -3.12 -5.29 20.77
CA ALA A 297 -2.81 -3.96 21.28
C ALA A 297 -2.29 -3.93 22.72
N SER A 298 -2.49 -5.00 23.50
CA SER A 298 -2.05 -5.07 24.90
C SER A 298 -0.55 -5.32 25.06
N TYR A 299 0.16 -5.66 23.99
CA TYR A 299 1.60 -5.90 24.03
C TYR A 299 2.32 -4.78 23.31
N ASP A 300 3.15 -4.05 24.06
CA ASP A 300 4.17 -3.20 23.49
C ASP A 300 5.35 -4.06 23.00
N LEU A 301 5.93 -3.70 21.86
CA LEU A 301 7.00 -4.49 21.26
C LEU A 301 8.29 -4.45 22.11
N ASP A 302 8.68 -3.26 22.56
CA ASP A 302 9.94 -3.08 23.28
C ASP A 302 9.85 -3.71 24.67
N GLU A 303 8.70 -3.57 25.34
CA GLU A 303 8.43 -4.24 26.61
C GLU A 303 8.42 -5.77 26.48
N ALA A 304 7.70 -6.30 25.48
CA ALA A 304 7.60 -7.74 25.28
C ALA A 304 8.95 -8.37 24.93
N LEU A 305 9.77 -7.72 24.09
CA LEU A 305 11.12 -8.19 23.78
C LEU A 305 12.04 -8.15 25.01
N SER A 306 11.95 -7.09 25.82
CA SER A 306 12.75 -6.93 27.04
C SER A 306 12.38 -7.94 28.14
N SER A 307 11.15 -8.43 28.14
CA SER A 307 10.70 -9.45 29.10
C SER A 307 11.27 -10.85 28.85
N LEU A 308 11.82 -11.09 27.66
CA LEU A 308 12.42 -12.37 27.29
C LEU A 308 13.95 -12.34 27.49
N PRO A 309 14.56 -13.43 27.97
CA PRO A 309 16.02 -13.53 28.03
C PRO A 309 16.64 -13.39 26.63
N PRO A 310 17.76 -12.66 26.46
CA PRO A 310 18.40 -12.44 25.16
C PRO A 310 18.70 -13.74 24.40
N GLU A 311 19.08 -14.79 25.13
CA GLU A 311 19.39 -16.10 24.55
C GLU A 311 18.15 -16.77 23.95
N ARG A 312 16.95 -16.43 24.43
CA ARG A 312 15.69 -16.97 23.91
C ARG A 312 15.22 -16.24 22.67
N LEU A 313 15.59 -14.98 22.46
CA LEU A 313 15.15 -14.20 21.30
C LEU A 313 15.54 -14.87 19.98
N SER A 314 16.80 -15.31 19.88
CA SER A 314 17.34 -15.99 18.69
C SER A 314 17.02 -17.49 18.62
N GLN A 315 16.44 -18.07 19.68
CA GLN A 315 16.04 -19.48 19.67
C GLN A 315 14.84 -19.69 18.76
N GLN A 316 14.85 -20.83 18.07
CA GLN A 316 13.68 -21.26 17.31
C GLN A 316 12.49 -21.42 18.26
N ALA A 317 11.39 -20.75 17.91
CA ALA A 317 10.12 -20.84 18.59
C ALA A 317 9.56 -22.27 18.51
N ASN A 318 9.83 -23.07 19.53
CA ASN A 318 9.25 -24.40 19.70
C ASN A 318 8.00 -24.29 20.57
N PHE A 319 6.95 -23.65 20.04
CA PHE A 319 5.63 -23.77 20.65
C PHE A 319 5.10 -25.14 20.28
N SER A 320 4.80 -25.97 21.29
CA SER A 320 4.04 -27.20 21.07
C SER A 320 2.80 -26.80 20.29
N VAL A 321 2.77 -27.15 19.00
CA VAL A 321 1.59 -26.97 18.18
C VAL A 321 0.55 -27.83 18.86
N ASP A 322 -0.30 -27.21 19.66
CA ASP A 322 -1.42 -27.93 20.22
C ASP A 322 -2.29 -28.24 19.00
N GLU A 323 -2.18 -29.47 18.50
CA GLU A 323 -3.13 -30.04 17.56
C GLU A 323 -4.49 -30.23 18.23
N LYS A 324 -4.55 -30.03 19.55
CA LYS A 324 -5.78 -29.99 20.31
C LYS A 324 -6.74 -29.01 19.69
N GLU A 325 -7.92 -29.57 19.51
CA GLU A 325 -9.11 -28.95 19.02
C GLU A 325 -9.52 -27.83 19.97
N TYR A 326 -9.55 -26.58 19.49
CA TYR A 326 -10.32 -25.55 20.18
C TYR A 326 -11.79 -25.79 19.83
N ALA A 327 -12.40 -26.75 20.52
CA ALA A 327 -13.84 -26.89 20.57
C ALA A 327 -14.38 -25.74 21.45
N PHE A 328 -15.19 -24.87 20.85
CA PHE A 328 -16.05 -23.94 21.54
C PHE A 328 -17.49 -24.31 21.18
#